data_AF-A0A2P5MT11-F1
#
_entry.id   AF-A0A2P5MT11-F1
#
_cell.length_a   1.000
_cell.length_b   1.000
_cell.length_c   1.000
_cell.angle_alpha   90.00
_cell.angle_beta   90.00
_cell.angle_gamma   90.00
#
_symmetry.space_group_name_H-M   'P 1'
#
loop_
_entity.id
_entity.type
_entity.pdbx_description
1 polymer ?
#
loop_
_entity_poly.entity_id
_entity_poly.type
_entity_poly.pdbx_seq_one_letter_code
_entity_poly.pdbx_strand_id
1 'polypeptide(L)' 'MTDTNTAIPTLTIGDKTHPIDSLSDIAKTQLNNLQIVDAEIQRLQQQLGIAQVARETFLATLQAEFAKLG' A
#
# COMPACT_ATOMS: atom_id res chain seq x y z
N MET A 1 8.10 -20.36 36.50
CA MET A 1 8.90 -19.20 36.05
C MET A 1 8.50 -18.93 34.61
N THR A 2 7.73 -17.88 34.37
CA THR A 2 7.30 -17.50 33.02
C THR A 2 8.23 -16.40 32.53
N ASP A 3 9.18 -16.76 31.69
CA ASP A 3 10.00 -15.80 30.96
C ASP A 3 9.13 -15.13 29.89
N THR A 4 8.40 -14.08 30.27
CA THR A 4 7.75 -13.20 29.29
C THR A 4 8.81 -12.26 28.75
N ASN A 5 9.59 -12.74 27.78
CA ASN A 5 10.39 -11.89 26.91
C ASN A 5 9.43 -11.10 26.00
N THR A 6 8.82 -10.06 26.56
CA THR A 6 7.98 -9.13 25.79
C THR A 6 8.91 -8.29 24.93
N ALA A 7 9.04 -8.66 23.65
CA ALA A 7 9.77 -7.85 22.69
C ALA A 7 9.12 -6.46 22.61
N ILE A 8 9.89 -5.43 22.95
CA ILE A 8 9.42 -4.03 22.88
C ILE A 8 9.28 -3.68 21.39
N PRO A 9 8.09 -3.28 20.92
CA PRO A 9 7.91 -2.90 19.52
C PRO A 9 8.77 -1.68 19.16
N THR A 10 9.53 -1.78 18.07
CA THR A 10 10.39 -0.71 17.58
C THR A 10 10.03 -0.29 16.17
N LEU A 11 10.16 1.00 15.87
CA LEU A 11 10.08 1.56 14.52
C LEU A 11 11.49 1.91 14.04
N THR A 12 11.84 1.44 12.83
CA THR A 12 13.08 1.80 12.15
C THR A 12 12.76 2.72 10.98
N ILE A 13 13.40 3.89 10.94
CA ILE A 13 13.34 4.83 9.80
C ILE A 13 14.78 5.20 9.44
N GLY A 14 15.21 4.81 8.24
CA GLY A 14 16.59 4.97 7.81
C GLY A 14 17.54 4.12 8.65
N ASP A 15 18.52 4.76 9.27
CA ASP A 15 19.53 4.16 10.16
C ASP A 15 19.15 4.20 11.64
N LYS A 16 17.97 4.74 11.99
CA LYS A 16 17.53 4.91 13.38
C LYS A 16 16.43 3.94 13.75
N THR A 17 16.57 3.31 14.91
CA THR A 17 15.58 2.43 15.51
C THR A 17 15.20 2.95 16.89
N HIS A 18 13.91 3.15 17.13
CA HIS A 18 13.38 3.60 18.42
C HIS A 18 12.18 2.76 18.85
N PRO A 19 12.03 2.46 20.15
CA PRO A 19 10.77 1.92 20.69
C PRO A 19 9.59 2.82 20.31
N ILE A 20 8.48 2.25 19.86
CA ILE A 20 7.30 3.02 19.43
C ILE A 20 6.78 3.89 20.58
N ASP A 21 6.82 3.38 21.81
CA ASP A 21 6.34 4.11 22.99
C ASP A 21 7.19 5.35 23.31
N SER A 22 8.47 5.34 22.92
CA SER A 22 9.41 6.44 23.12
C SER A 22 9.25 7.59 22.12
N LEU A 23 8.42 7.41 21.08
CA LEU A 23 8.16 8.44 20.08
C LEU A 23 7.36 9.60 20.69
N SER A 24 7.64 10.83 20.21
CA SER A 24 6.83 12.00 20.55
C SER A 24 5.40 11.87 20.00
N ASP A 25 4.46 12.63 20.57
CA ASP A 25 3.06 12.63 20.12
C ASP A 25 2.93 13.06 18.65
N ILE A 26 3.77 13.99 18.21
CA ILE A 26 3.87 14.40 16.81
C ILE A 26 4.32 13.21 15.94
N ALA A 27 5.36 12.49 16.34
CA ALA A 27 5.85 11.33 15.60
C ALA A 27 4.80 10.20 15.51
N LYS A 28 4.07 9.94 16.59
CA LYS A 28 2.95 8.97 16.60
C LYS A 28 1.82 9.40 15.67
N THR A 29 1.49 10.69 15.65
CA THR A 29 0.48 11.26 14.74
C THR A 29 0.90 11.09 13.27
N GLN A 30 2.16 11.37 12.95
CA GLN A 30 2.68 11.20 11.59
C GLN A 30 2.73 9.73 11.17
N LEU A 31 3.06 8.81 12.09
CA LEU A 31 3.00 7.37 11.83
C LEU A 31 1.58 6.93 11.45
N ASN A 32 0.57 7.38 12.19
CA ASN A 32 -0.82 7.09 11.87
C ASN A 32 -1.24 7.67 10.51
N ASN A 33 -0.86 8.92 10.22
CA ASN A 33 -1.13 9.54 8.92
C ASN A 33 -0.50 8.77 7.76
N LEU A 34 0.74 8.28 7.93
CA LEU A 34 1.40 7.44 6.92
C LEU A 34 0.63 6.15 6.67
N GLN A 35 0.20 5.44 7.71
CA GLN A 35 -0.58 4.22 7.57
C GLN A 35 -1.88 4.44 6.79
N ILE A 36 -2.55 5.57 7.00
CA ILE A 36 -3.76 5.94 6.27
C ILE A 36 -3.44 6.19 4.79
N VAL A 37 -2.38 6.96 4.50
CA VAL A 37 -1.97 7.26 3.13
C VAL A 37 -1.54 5.99 2.39
N ASP A 38 -0.80 5.10 3.05
CA ASP A 38 -0.37 3.82 2.48
C ASP A 38 -1.56 2.93 2.12
N ALA A 39 -2.59 2.88 2.98
CA ALA A 39 -3.82 2.15 2.69
C ALA A 39 -4.56 2.74 1.47
N GLU A 40 -4.60 4.07 1.35
CA GLU A 40 -5.23 4.71 0.18
C GLU A 40 -4.44 4.48 -1.10
N ILE A 41 -3.10 4.49 -1.05
CA ILE A 41 -2.25 4.13 -2.19
C ILE A 41 -2.55 2.71 -2.65
N GLN A 42 -2.65 1.74 -1.74
CA GLN A 42 -3.01 0.36 -2.07
C GLN A 42 -4.39 0.28 -2.74
N ARG A 43 -5.38 1.02 -2.23
CA ARG A 43 -6.72 1.09 -2.83
C ARG A 43 -6.67 1.63 -4.26
N LEU A 44 -5.93 2.70 -4.50
CA LEU A 44 -5.78 3.32 -5.82
C LEU A 44 -5.07 2.39 -6.81
N GLN A 45 -4.03 1.67 -6.36
CA GLN A 45 -3.34 0.67 -7.18
C GLN A 45 -4.28 -0.46 -7.62
N GLN A 46 -5.16 -0.92 -6.72
CA GLN A 46 -6.16 -1.92 -7.07
C GLN A 46 -7.16 -1.41 -8.12
N GLN A 47 -7.62 -0.17 -7.99
CA GLN A 47 -8.52 0.46 -8.97
C GLN A 47 -7.84 0.64 -10.32
N LEU A 48 -6.57 1.03 -10.33
CA LEU A 48 -5.77 1.15 -11.54
C LEU A 48 -5.65 -0.21 -12.25
N GLY A 49 -5.38 -1.29 -11.52
CA GLY A 49 -5.33 -2.64 -12.09
C GLY A 49 -6.64 -3.05 -12.75
N ILE A 50 -7.78 -2.77 -12.12
CA ILE A 50 -9.11 -3.03 -12.71
C ILE A 50 -9.29 -2.23 -14.01
N ALA A 51 -8.93 -0.95 -14.00
CA ALA A 51 -9.04 -0.10 -15.19
C ALA A 51 -8.13 -0.56 -16.34
N GLN A 52 -6.93 -1.06 -16.03
CA GLN A 52 -6.01 -1.62 -17.03
C GLN A 52 -6.59 -2.86 -17.70
N VAL A 53 -7.15 -3.80 -16.93
CA VAL A 53 -7.80 -5.01 -17.49
C VAL A 53 -8.99 -4.62 -18.39
N ALA A 54 -9.82 -3.68 -17.96
CA ALA A 54 -10.94 -3.19 -18.76
C ALA A 54 -10.46 -2.55 -20.08
N ARG A 55 -9.41 -1.72 -20.01
CA ARG A 55 -8.79 -1.09 -21.19
C ARG A 55 -8.26 -2.13 -22.18
N GLU A 56 -7.55 -3.14 -21.70
CA GLU A 56 -7.02 -4.23 -22.55
C GLU A 56 -8.16 -5.02 -23.21
N THR A 57 -9.22 -5.32 -22.46
CA THR A 57 -10.41 -6.00 -22.98
C THR A 57 -11.10 -5.22 -24.10
N PHE A 58 -11.26 -3.90 -23.91
CA PHE A 58 -11.85 -3.04 -24.93
C PHE A 58 -10.97 -2.94 -26.17
N LEU A 59 -9.64 -2.83 -26.00
CA LEU A 59 -8.71 -2.79 -27.12
C LEU A 59 -8.73 -4.10 -27.92
N ALA A 60 -8.69 -5.24 -27.23
CA ALA A 60 -8.74 -6.56 -27.88
C ALA A 60 -10.05 -6.74 -28.68
N THR A 61 -11.19 -6.36 -28.08
CA THR A 61 -12.48 -6.38 -28.77
C THR A 61 -12.46 -5.50 -30.02
N LEU A 62 -11.97 -4.27 -29.90
CA LEU A 62 -11.87 -3.35 -31.03
C LEU A 62 -11.00 -3.92 -32.16
N GLN A 63 -9.84 -4.49 -31.83
CA GLN A 63 -8.95 -5.14 -32.80
C GLN A 63 -9.64 -6.30 -33.52
N ALA A 64 -10.39 -7.12 -32.80
CA ALA A 64 -11.14 -8.23 -33.37
C ALA A 64 -12.23 -7.75 -34.34
N GLU A 65 -12.94 -6.66 -34.03
CA GLU A 65 -13.90 -6.07 -34.97
C GLU A 65 -13.24 -5.46 -36.20
N PHE A 66 -12.10 -4.77 -36.02
CA PHE A 66 -11.33 -4.21 -37.14
C PHE A 66 -10.86 -5.29 -38.12
N ALA A 67 -10.46 -6.46 -37.63
CA ALA A 67 -10.04 -7.58 -38.47
C ALA A 67 -11.16 -8.12 -39.37
N LYS A 68 -12.44 -7.90 -39.04
CA LYS A 68 -13.60 -8.32 -39.85
C LYS A 68 -13.93 -7.35 -40.99
N LEU A 69 -13.31 -6.18 -41.04
CA LEU A 69 -13.57 -5.15 -42.05
C LEU A 69 -12.78 -5.37 -43.34
N GLY A 70 -11.89 -6.37 -43.38
CA GLY A 70 -11.18 -6.84 -44.58
C GLY A 70 -11.36 -8.35 -44.79
#